data_AF-A0A1Y1LPJ8-F1
#
_entry.id   AF-A0A1Y1LPJ8-F1
#
_cell.length_a   1.000
_cell.length_b   1.000
_cell.length_c   1.000
_cell.angle_alpha   90.00
_cell.angle_beta   90.00
_cell.angle_gamma   90.00
#
_symmetry.space_group_name_H-M   'P 1'
#
loop_
_entity.id
_entity.type
_entity.pdbx_description
1 polymer ?
#
loop_
_entity_poly.entity_id
_entity_poly.type
_entity_poly.pdbx_seq_one_letter_code
_entity_poly.pdbx_strand_id
1 'polypeptide(L)'
;ANKNRALKADDPFHKRCLGVLCDAKDPHGDDLLNARPAPIEQVHFINFTKRVSPKCRETVRLCFWLEKEVDCKSIFSSVITNEGACCSFNHFPMKSVFNHMPYEDLLKDRRPYNAEKWAVETGFSPNATNETIPWRLIGSGLTIMLKTDVDNYFCSSTNSAGFKISIADPLELPLGEGLITILPGFKIEIAISPLIKDARTSLTHDTTAASRWCHFSNERKLKLYKSYTLLNCLM
;
A
#
# COMPACT_ATOMS: atom_id res chain seq x y z
N ALA A 1 22.92 18.61 7.47
CA ALA A 1 23.18 17.88 8.73
C ALA A 1 21.88 17.30 9.26
N ASN A 2 21.61 16.02 8.99
CA ASN A 2 20.54 15.26 9.65
C ASN A 2 21.09 13.86 9.90
N LYS A 3 22.09 13.79 10.78
CA LYS A 3 22.69 12.54 11.23
C LYS A 3 21.64 11.84 12.12
N ASN A 4 21.33 10.59 11.82
CA ASN A 4 20.59 9.62 12.66
C ASN A 4 19.06 9.76 12.70
N ARG A 5 18.37 9.40 11.60
CA ARG A 5 16.97 8.93 11.69
C ARG A 5 16.85 7.51 12.26
N ALA A 6 17.86 6.68 12.00
CA ALA A 6 18.14 5.50 12.80
C ALA A 6 18.57 5.98 14.18
N LEU A 7 17.65 5.87 15.13
CA LEU A 7 17.79 6.39 16.48
C LEU A 7 19.11 5.94 17.12
N LYS A 8 19.62 6.75 18.05
CA LYS A 8 20.24 6.21 19.27
C LYS A 8 19.17 5.32 19.92
N ALA A 9 19.03 4.08 19.47
CA ALA A 9 18.06 3.15 20.00
C ALA A 9 18.62 2.64 21.33
N ASP A 10 18.61 3.48 22.36
CA ASP A 10 18.98 3.08 23.72
C ASP A 10 17.82 2.33 24.40
N ASP A 11 16.60 2.42 23.83
CA ASP A 11 15.40 1.70 24.26
C ASP A 11 15.32 0.28 23.66
N PRO A 12 15.27 -0.79 24.50
CA PRO A 12 15.13 -2.17 24.06
C PRO A 12 13.95 -2.44 23.12
N PHE A 13 12.82 -1.75 23.28
CA PHE A 13 11.66 -1.93 22.41
C PHE A 13 11.93 -1.45 20.99
N HIS A 14 12.55 -0.27 20.84
CA HIS A 14 12.94 0.26 19.54
C HIS A 14 13.98 -0.62 18.83
N LYS A 15 14.91 -1.25 19.57
CA LYS A 15 15.84 -2.23 18.99
C LYS A 15 15.09 -3.44 18.43
N ARG A 16 14.08 -3.94 19.15
CA ARG A 16 13.25 -5.06 18.69
C ARG A 16 12.42 -4.70 17.46
N CYS A 17 11.81 -3.50 17.42
CA CYS A 17 11.11 -3.03 16.21
C CYS A 17 12.04 -2.89 15.00
N LEU A 18 13.29 -2.46 15.23
CA LEU A 18 14.29 -2.38 14.17
C LEU A 18 14.69 -3.78 13.67
N GLY A 19 14.84 -4.75 14.58
CA GLY A 19 15.07 -6.17 14.22
C GLY A 19 13.98 -6.69 13.27
N VAL A 20 12.71 -6.50 13.61
CA VAL A 20 11.56 -6.89 12.77
C VAL A 20 11.59 -6.25 11.38
N LEU A 21 11.99 -4.97 11.27
CA LEU A 21 12.04 -4.27 9.98
C LEU A 21 13.27 -4.67 9.13
N CYS A 22 14.36 -5.07 9.77
CA CYS A 22 15.67 -5.18 9.11
C CYS A 22 16.16 -6.60 8.91
N ASP A 23 15.66 -7.54 9.71
CA ASP A 23 16.20 -8.87 9.76
C ASP A 23 15.04 -9.87 9.76
N ALA A 24 14.70 -10.35 8.56
CA ALA A 24 13.65 -11.36 8.37
C ALA A 24 13.99 -12.73 9.02
N LYS A 25 15.15 -12.85 9.66
CA LYS A 25 15.64 -14.04 10.37
C LYS A 25 15.88 -13.81 11.87
N ASP A 26 15.50 -12.66 12.45
CA ASP A 26 15.66 -12.42 13.88
C ASP A 26 14.74 -13.35 14.70
N PRO A 27 15.29 -14.27 15.51
CA PRO A 27 14.50 -15.20 16.33
C PRO A 27 13.64 -14.49 17.40
N HIS A 28 13.88 -13.20 17.69
CA HIS A 28 13.01 -12.39 18.55
C HIS A 28 12.01 -11.52 17.78
N GLY A 29 12.18 -11.35 16.47
CA GLY A 29 11.20 -10.71 15.60
C GLY A 29 9.99 -11.62 15.35
N ASP A 30 10.24 -12.92 15.30
CA ASP A 30 9.22 -13.97 15.26
C ASP A 30 8.27 -13.89 16.46
N ASP A 31 8.72 -13.55 17.67
CA ASP A 31 7.82 -13.42 18.83
C ASP A 31 6.81 -12.26 18.70
N LEU A 32 7.16 -11.15 18.03
CA LEU A 32 6.23 -10.03 17.78
C LEU A 32 5.28 -10.30 16.61
N LEU A 33 5.70 -11.09 15.63
CA LEU A 33 4.89 -11.47 14.46
C LEU A 33 3.99 -12.69 14.74
N ASN A 34 4.45 -13.62 15.59
CA ASN A 34 3.76 -14.88 15.93
C ASN A 34 2.93 -14.79 17.21
N ALA A 35 3.29 -13.94 18.18
CA ALA A 35 2.32 -13.55 19.20
C ALA A 35 1.32 -12.62 18.53
N ARG A 36 0.01 -12.77 18.76
CA ARG A 36 -0.93 -11.69 18.46
C ARG A 36 -0.52 -10.52 19.34
N PRO A 37 0.21 -9.52 18.82
CA PRO A 37 0.78 -8.50 19.69
C PRO A 37 -0.39 -7.69 20.24
N ALA A 38 -0.28 -7.26 21.50
CA ALA A 38 -1.34 -6.46 22.10
C ALA A 38 -1.62 -5.24 21.20
N PRO A 39 -2.86 -4.73 21.11
CA PRO A 39 -3.18 -3.57 20.26
C PRO A 39 -2.24 -2.37 20.49
N ILE A 40 -1.77 -2.20 21.73
CA ILE A 40 -0.80 -1.17 22.13
C ILE A 40 0.56 -1.38 21.44
N GLU A 41 1.08 -2.61 21.41
CA GLU A 41 2.36 -2.93 20.78
C GLU A 41 2.32 -2.69 19.26
N GLN A 42 1.19 -3.00 18.61
CA GLN A 42 0.97 -2.70 17.18
C GLN A 42 1.00 -1.19 16.90
N VAL A 43 0.32 -0.40 17.73
CA VAL A 43 0.32 1.07 17.66
C VAL A 43 1.74 1.63 17.82
N HIS A 44 2.50 1.10 18.78
CA HIS A 44 3.89 1.49 18.98
C HIS A 44 4.78 1.12 17.79
N PHE A 45 4.64 -0.08 17.24
CA PHE A 45 5.37 -0.52 16.05
C PHE A 45 5.07 0.38 14.85
N ILE A 46 3.79 0.66 14.56
CA ILE A 46 3.41 1.54 13.44
C ILE A 46 3.97 2.94 13.61
N ASN A 47 3.88 3.52 14.81
CA ASN A 47 4.46 4.83 15.09
C ASN A 47 5.98 4.83 14.95
N PHE A 48 6.65 3.77 15.39
CA PHE A 48 8.07 3.58 15.18
C PHE A 48 8.41 3.54 13.69
N THR A 49 7.76 2.67 12.92
CA THR A 49 7.96 2.50 11.48
C THR A 49 7.77 3.82 10.74
N LYS A 50 6.70 4.57 11.03
CA LYS A 50 6.45 5.90 10.44
C LYS A 50 7.51 6.94 10.79
N ARG A 51 8.13 6.83 11.96
CA ARG A 51 9.17 7.77 12.43
C ARG A 51 10.50 7.50 11.74
N VAL A 52 10.87 6.24 11.58
CA VAL A 52 12.18 5.83 11.04
C VAL A 52 12.18 5.73 9.51
N SER A 53 11.02 5.44 8.90
CA SER A 53 10.90 5.36 7.45
C SER A 53 10.96 6.74 6.77
N PRO A 54 11.44 6.82 5.51
CA PRO A 54 11.33 8.02 4.70
C PRO A 54 9.87 8.48 4.55
N LYS A 55 9.64 9.80 4.60
CA LYS A 55 8.29 10.37 4.42
C LYS A 55 8.03 10.61 2.94
N CYS A 56 6.78 10.39 2.49
CA CYS A 56 6.43 10.59 1.08
C CYS A 56 6.75 11.99 0.53
N ARG A 57 6.59 13.06 1.32
CA ARG A 57 6.94 14.43 0.91
C ARG A 57 8.44 14.67 0.69
N GLU A 58 9.27 13.80 1.27
CA GLU A 58 10.74 13.86 1.20
C GLU A 58 11.25 12.98 0.05
N THR A 59 10.56 11.86 -0.19
CA THR A 59 10.88 10.90 -1.24
C THR A 59 10.30 11.27 -2.60
N VAL A 60 9.01 11.60 -2.69
CA VAL A 60 8.32 11.98 -3.93
C VAL A 60 8.27 13.51 -4.00
N ARG A 61 9.09 14.11 -4.87
CA ARG A 61 9.38 15.54 -4.86
C ARG A 61 8.59 16.34 -5.87
N LEU A 62 8.41 15.80 -7.07
CA LEU A 62 7.62 16.40 -8.14
C LEU A 62 6.61 15.37 -8.64
N CYS A 63 5.40 15.82 -8.91
CA CYS A 63 4.31 14.98 -9.38
C CYS A 63 3.55 15.67 -10.49
N PHE A 64 3.35 14.94 -11.58
CA PHE A 64 2.41 15.30 -12.63
C PHE A 64 1.37 14.19 -12.74
N TRP A 65 0.11 14.59 -12.81
CA TRP A 65 -1.00 13.71 -13.09
C TRP A 65 -1.77 14.28 -14.27
N LEU A 66 -1.93 13.48 -15.34
CA LEU A 66 -2.55 13.95 -16.60
C LEU A 66 -1.86 15.22 -17.12
N GLU A 67 -0.52 15.22 -17.12
CA GLU A 67 0.35 16.34 -17.53
C GLU A 67 0.25 17.62 -16.68
N LYS A 68 -0.56 17.63 -15.61
CA LYS A 68 -0.69 18.77 -14.71
C LYS A 68 0.18 18.57 -13.49
N GLU A 69 0.99 19.58 -13.17
CA GLU A 69 1.71 19.61 -11.91
C GLU A 69 0.72 19.63 -10.74
N VAL A 70 0.91 18.74 -9.77
CA VAL A 70 0.05 18.61 -8.58
C VAL A 70 0.90 18.47 -7.33
N ASP A 71 0.37 18.88 -6.18
CA ASP A 71 1.04 18.59 -4.90
C ASP A 71 1.09 17.08 -4.68
N CYS A 72 2.29 16.50 -4.60
CA CYS A 72 2.46 15.07 -4.31
C CYS A 72 1.72 14.63 -3.04
N LYS A 73 1.54 15.52 -2.04
CA LYS A 73 0.81 15.22 -0.81
C LYS A 73 -0.70 15.05 -1.02
N SER A 74 -1.25 15.62 -2.09
CA SER A 74 -2.69 15.48 -2.39
C SER A 74 -3.00 14.18 -3.13
N ILE A 75 -2.01 13.55 -3.77
CA ILE A 75 -2.21 12.34 -4.56
C ILE A 75 -1.63 11.06 -3.94
N PHE A 76 -0.60 11.17 -3.10
CA PHE A 76 0.00 10.04 -2.39
C PHE A 76 -0.48 9.95 -0.94
N SER A 77 -0.66 8.72 -0.48
CA SER A 77 -0.87 8.38 0.93
C SER A 77 0.27 7.49 1.44
N SER A 78 0.42 7.39 2.76
CA SER A 78 1.39 6.47 3.37
C SER A 78 0.70 5.17 3.74
N VAL A 79 1.32 4.05 3.37
CA VAL A 79 0.86 2.70 3.72
C VAL A 79 1.99 1.95 4.43
N ILE A 80 1.66 1.04 5.33
CA ILE A 80 2.65 0.21 6.03
C ILE A 80 2.71 -1.15 5.33
N THR A 81 3.92 -1.58 4.98
CA THR A 81 4.21 -2.87 4.36
C THR A 81 5.36 -3.56 5.10
N ASN A 82 5.76 -4.74 4.63
CA ASN A 82 6.98 -5.41 5.06
C ASN A 82 8.28 -4.66 4.69
N GLU A 83 8.19 -3.63 3.84
CA GLU A 83 9.31 -2.75 3.45
C GLU A 83 9.33 -1.45 4.27
N GLY A 84 8.53 -1.36 5.33
CA GLY A 84 8.35 -0.16 6.16
C GLY A 84 7.21 0.73 5.68
N ALA A 85 7.34 2.05 5.81
CA ALA A 85 6.32 2.98 5.32
C ALA A 85 6.54 3.31 3.83
N CYS A 86 5.61 2.88 2.98
CA CYS A 86 5.61 3.14 1.53
C CYS A 86 4.66 4.29 1.14
N CYS A 87 4.82 4.78 -0.08
CA CYS A 87 3.97 5.81 -0.68
C CYS A 87 3.08 5.20 -1.74
N SER A 88 1.77 5.36 -1.57
CA SER A 88 0.78 4.76 -2.45
C SER A 88 -0.01 5.82 -3.21
N PHE A 89 -0.03 5.69 -4.53
CA PHE A 89 -0.82 6.50 -5.44
C PHE A 89 -2.07 5.72 -5.84
N ASN A 90 -3.22 6.41 -5.91
CA ASN A 90 -4.48 5.86 -6.39
C ASN A 90 -5.04 4.61 -5.68
N HIS A 91 -4.46 4.22 -4.55
CA HIS A 91 -4.99 3.17 -3.68
C HIS A 91 -6.11 3.70 -2.79
N PHE A 92 -7.06 2.85 -2.43
CA PHE A 92 -8.15 3.20 -1.52
C PHE A 92 -7.63 3.52 -0.10
N PRO A 93 -8.30 4.40 0.66
CA PRO A 93 -7.95 4.57 2.06
C PRO A 93 -8.15 3.23 2.81
N MET A 94 -7.33 2.97 3.83
CA MET A 94 -7.37 1.71 4.58
C MET A 94 -8.76 1.36 5.10
N LYS A 95 -9.55 2.35 5.50
CA LYS A 95 -10.94 2.18 5.94
C LYS A 95 -11.88 1.59 4.89
N SER A 96 -11.55 1.71 3.61
CA SER A 96 -12.29 1.12 2.50
C SER A 96 -11.80 -0.28 2.13
N VAL A 97 -10.59 -0.65 2.57
CA VAL A 97 -9.99 -1.98 2.34
C VAL A 97 -10.32 -2.94 3.48
N PHE A 98 -10.27 -2.47 4.73
CA PHE A 98 -10.40 -3.29 5.94
C PHE A 98 -11.76 -3.14 6.62
N ASN A 99 -12.30 -4.24 7.16
CA ASN A 99 -13.52 -4.22 7.99
C ASN A 99 -13.28 -3.55 9.35
N HIS A 100 -12.13 -3.85 9.96
CA HIS A 100 -11.70 -3.27 11.22
C HIS A 100 -10.18 -3.13 11.21
N MET A 101 -9.69 -1.90 11.38
CA MET A 101 -8.27 -1.61 11.51
C MET A 101 -8.04 -0.89 12.85
N PRO A 102 -7.45 -1.55 13.86
CA PRO A 102 -7.31 -0.99 15.21
C PRO A 102 -6.39 0.25 15.28
N TYR A 103 -5.68 0.56 14.19
CA TYR A 103 -4.75 1.69 14.07
C TYR A 103 -5.12 2.66 12.92
N GLU A 104 -6.39 2.66 12.49
CA GLU A 104 -6.87 3.54 11.41
C GLU A 104 -6.47 5.01 11.63
N ASP A 105 -6.55 5.48 12.88
CA ASP A 105 -6.18 6.85 13.24
C ASP A 105 -4.72 7.21 12.96
N LEU A 106 -3.83 6.22 12.97
CA LEU A 106 -2.41 6.42 12.68
C LEU A 106 -2.15 6.50 11.19
N LEU A 107 -3.00 5.89 10.35
CA LEU A 107 -2.86 5.87 8.89
C LEU A 107 -3.91 6.75 8.21
N LYS A 108 -4.26 7.88 8.85
CA LYS A 108 -5.18 8.87 8.29
C LYS A 108 -4.73 9.32 6.91
N ASP A 109 -5.48 8.86 5.92
CA ASP A 109 -5.47 9.41 4.59
C ASP A 109 -6.25 10.73 4.60
N ARG A 110 -5.55 11.82 4.29
CA ARG A 110 -6.11 13.19 4.28
C ARG A 110 -6.59 13.62 2.89
N ARG A 111 -6.49 12.74 1.89
CA ARG A 111 -6.99 13.02 0.55
C ARG A 111 -8.53 13.16 0.62
N PRO A 112 -9.14 14.13 -0.08
CA PRO A 112 -10.60 14.20 -0.18
C PRO A 112 -11.07 13.04 -1.06
N TYR A 113 -11.76 12.04 -0.51
CA TYR A 113 -12.16 10.84 -1.26
C TYR A 113 -13.66 10.54 -1.15
N ASN A 114 -14.21 10.05 -2.26
CA ASN A 114 -15.54 9.44 -2.37
C ASN A 114 -15.37 7.97 -2.81
N ALA A 115 -14.94 7.12 -1.89
CA ALA A 115 -14.65 5.70 -2.16
C ALA A 115 -15.91 4.85 -2.44
N GLU A 116 -17.09 5.34 -2.11
CA GLU A 116 -18.35 4.58 -2.19
C GLU A 116 -18.87 4.39 -3.63
N LYS A 117 -18.24 5.04 -4.61
CA LYS A 117 -18.72 5.08 -5.99
C LYS A 117 -18.00 4.13 -6.94
N TRP A 118 -17.19 3.20 -6.42
CA TRP A 118 -16.54 2.15 -7.21
C TRP A 118 -16.49 0.83 -6.44
N ALA A 119 -16.70 -0.28 -7.14
CA ALA A 119 -16.49 -1.63 -6.61
C ALA A 119 -15.83 -2.52 -7.66
N VAL A 120 -15.10 -3.54 -7.22
CA VAL A 120 -14.31 -4.42 -8.10
C VAL A 120 -15.16 -5.15 -9.14
N GLU A 121 -16.37 -5.59 -8.76
CA GLU A 121 -17.25 -6.38 -9.65
C GLU A 121 -18.15 -5.52 -10.54
N THR A 122 -18.50 -4.30 -10.12
CA THR A 122 -19.46 -3.45 -10.84
C THR A 122 -18.82 -2.21 -11.46
N GLY A 123 -17.54 -1.97 -11.21
CA GLY A 123 -16.83 -0.78 -11.65
C GLY A 123 -17.37 0.50 -11.01
N PHE A 124 -17.29 1.60 -11.78
CA PHE A 124 -17.76 2.92 -11.35
C PHE A 124 -19.28 3.02 -11.39
N SER A 125 -19.86 3.60 -10.34
CA SER A 125 -21.25 4.04 -10.31
C SER A 125 -21.52 5.08 -11.41
N PRO A 126 -22.75 5.15 -11.97
CA PRO A 126 -23.13 6.18 -12.95
C PRO A 126 -22.87 7.63 -12.48
N ASN A 127 -22.88 7.87 -11.17
CA ASN A 127 -22.68 9.18 -10.56
C ASN A 127 -21.21 9.45 -10.14
N ALA A 128 -20.26 8.63 -10.63
CA ALA A 128 -18.83 8.79 -10.36
C ALA A 128 -18.25 10.01 -11.10
N THR A 129 -17.52 10.83 -10.37
CA THR A 129 -16.81 12.00 -10.92
C THR A 129 -15.36 11.63 -11.23
N ASN A 130 -14.62 12.54 -11.88
CA ASN A 130 -13.19 12.35 -12.14
C ASN A 130 -12.33 12.32 -10.85
N GLU A 131 -12.88 12.78 -9.73
CA GLU A 131 -12.23 12.75 -8.41
C GLU A 131 -12.48 11.44 -7.66
N THR A 132 -13.39 10.59 -8.18
CA THR A 132 -13.70 9.29 -7.59
C THR A 132 -12.49 8.37 -7.70
N ILE A 133 -12.09 7.74 -6.60
CA ILE A 133 -11.03 6.74 -6.57
C ILE A 133 -11.63 5.39 -6.98
N PRO A 134 -10.93 4.59 -7.81
CA PRO A 134 -9.62 4.90 -8.40
C PRO A 134 -9.73 5.96 -9.50
N TRP A 135 -8.80 6.92 -9.52
CA TRP A 135 -8.69 7.92 -10.57
C TRP A 135 -8.44 7.25 -11.91
N ARG A 136 -9.16 7.74 -12.92
CA ARG A 136 -9.15 7.21 -14.27
C ARG A 136 -8.07 7.90 -15.09
N LEU A 137 -7.36 7.11 -15.87
CA LEU A 137 -6.37 7.60 -16.82
C LEU A 137 -7.07 8.09 -18.10
N ILE A 138 -6.72 9.30 -18.55
CA ILE A 138 -7.12 9.84 -19.86
C ILE A 138 -5.87 10.43 -20.50
N GLY A 139 -5.25 9.69 -21.42
CA GLY A 139 -3.97 10.08 -22.04
C GLY A 139 -2.79 9.77 -21.13
N SER A 140 -2.09 10.80 -20.66
CA SER A 140 -0.81 10.69 -19.95
C SER A 140 -0.94 10.32 -18.48
N GLY A 141 -0.11 9.39 -18.02
CA GLY A 141 -0.18 8.83 -16.67
C GLY A 141 0.42 9.69 -15.57
N LEU A 142 0.87 8.99 -14.53
CA LEU A 142 1.62 9.55 -13.42
C LEU A 142 3.08 9.73 -13.82
N THR A 143 3.62 10.94 -13.63
CA THR A 143 5.06 11.20 -13.71
C THR A 143 5.54 11.70 -12.37
N ILE A 144 6.58 11.08 -11.82
CA ILE A 144 7.14 11.46 -10.52
C ILE A 144 8.66 11.61 -10.57
N MET A 145 9.17 12.55 -9.78
CA MET A 145 10.60 12.64 -9.48
C MET A 145 10.84 12.15 -8.05
N LEU A 146 11.65 11.11 -7.94
CA LEU A 146 12.00 10.50 -6.66
C LEU A 146 13.37 10.99 -6.19
N LYS A 147 13.50 11.24 -4.89
CA LYS A 147 14.75 11.61 -4.23
C LYS A 147 15.18 10.50 -3.28
N THR A 148 16.32 9.88 -3.58
CA THR A 148 16.97 8.94 -2.66
C THR A 148 17.68 9.67 -1.52
N ASP A 149 17.88 8.95 -0.43
CA ASP A 149 18.61 9.39 0.76
C ASP A 149 19.61 8.30 1.15
N VAL A 150 20.55 8.03 0.24
CA VAL A 150 21.46 6.87 0.30
C VAL A 150 22.29 6.87 1.58
N ASP A 151 22.67 8.04 2.08
CA ASP A 151 23.42 8.20 3.33
C ASP A 151 22.64 7.71 4.57
N ASN A 152 21.31 7.58 4.45
CA ASN A 152 20.42 7.11 5.51
C ASN A 152 19.88 5.69 5.24
N TYR A 153 20.47 4.94 4.30
CA TYR A 153 20.14 3.53 4.07
C TYR A 153 20.77 2.69 5.18
N PHE A 154 20.07 2.61 6.31
CA PHE A 154 20.49 1.77 7.43
C PHE A 154 20.06 0.31 7.24
N CYS A 155 18.89 0.12 6.64
CA CYS A 155 18.16 -1.13 6.65
C CYS A 155 17.31 -1.20 5.39
N SER A 156 17.55 -2.22 4.59
CA SER A 156 16.90 -2.44 3.30
C SER A 156 16.78 -3.94 3.09
N SER A 157 15.62 -4.38 2.61
CA SER A 157 15.39 -5.75 2.15
C SER A 157 16.19 -6.11 0.89
N THR A 158 16.85 -5.14 0.25
CA THR A 158 17.58 -5.33 -1.00
C THR A 158 18.88 -4.56 -0.99
N ASN A 159 19.96 -5.22 -1.43
CA ASN A 159 21.30 -4.66 -1.51
C ASN A 159 21.48 -3.77 -2.76
N SER A 160 20.68 -2.72 -2.87
CA SER A 160 20.71 -1.77 -3.97
C SER A 160 20.23 -0.39 -3.55
N ALA A 161 20.80 0.67 -4.14
CA ALA A 161 20.26 2.02 -4.02
C ALA A 161 19.06 2.21 -4.96
N GLY A 162 18.00 2.89 -4.51
CA GLY A 162 16.88 3.24 -5.37
C GLY A 162 15.51 2.96 -4.76
N PHE A 163 14.55 2.63 -5.62
CA PHE A 163 13.16 2.43 -5.24
C PHE A 163 12.59 1.16 -5.84
N LYS A 164 11.71 0.51 -5.09
CA LYS A 164 10.84 -0.56 -5.57
C LYS A 164 9.46 0.02 -5.85
N ILE A 165 8.90 -0.28 -7.02
CA ILE A 165 7.53 0.05 -7.38
C ILE A 165 6.75 -1.25 -7.50
N SER A 166 5.60 -1.32 -6.81
CA SER A 166 4.60 -2.35 -6.99
C SER A 166 3.38 -1.76 -7.68
N ILE A 167 2.80 -2.49 -8.63
CA ILE A 167 1.54 -2.17 -9.27
C ILE A 167 0.55 -3.23 -8.82
N ALA A 168 -0.54 -2.81 -8.18
CA ALA A 168 -1.53 -3.69 -7.57
C ALA A 168 -2.95 -3.15 -7.80
N ASP A 169 -3.95 -4.00 -7.53
CA ASP A 169 -5.34 -3.57 -7.46
C ASP A 169 -5.51 -2.47 -6.40
N PRO A 170 -6.34 -1.44 -6.63
CA PRO A 170 -6.48 -0.32 -5.69
C PRO A 170 -7.08 -0.70 -4.32
N LEU A 171 -7.69 -1.88 -4.16
CA LEU A 171 -8.17 -2.43 -2.89
C LEU A 171 -7.21 -3.44 -2.25
N GLU A 172 -6.10 -3.80 -2.91
CA GLU A 172 -5.13 -4.74 -2.39
C GLU A 172 -3.90 -4.01 -1.84
N LEU A 173 -3.35 -4.55 -0.74
CA LEU A 173 -2.07 -4.06 -0.26
C LEU A 173 -0.96 -4.46 -1.26
N PRO A 174 -0.02 -3.56 -1.56
CA PRO A 174 1.13 -3.88 -2.40
C PRO A 174 2.12 -4.76 -1.62
N LEU A 175 1.85 -6.06 -1.56
CA LEU A 175 2.64 -7.05 -0.81
C LEU A 175 3.84 -7.52 -1.62
N GLY A 176 4.74 -6.62 -2.00
CA GLY A 176 6.08 -6.97 -2.51
C GLY A 176 6.17 -7.90 -3.74
N GLU A 177 5.06 -8.28 -4.38
CA GLU A 177 5.05 -9.07 -5.60
C GLU A 177 5.09 -8.13 -6.83
N GLY A 178 5.71 -8.60 -7.92
CA GLY A 178 5.78 -7.85 -9.18
C GLY A 178 6.57 -6.53 -9.09
N LEU A 179 7.63 -6.49 -8.28
CA LEU A 179 8.40 -5.28 -8.03
C LEU A 179 9.29 -4.86 -9.20
N ILE A 180 9.18 -3.60 -9.59
CA ILE A 180 10.10 -2.93 -10.53
C ILE A 180 11.11 -2.15 -9.70
N THR A 181 12.41 -2.35 -9.95
CA THR A 181 13.48 -1.61 -9.27
C THR A 181 13.97 -0.46 -10.14
N ILE A 182 14.09 0.73 -9.53
CA ILE A 182 14.58 1.94 -10.18
C ILE A 182 15.85 2.41 -9.50
N LEU A 183 16.93 2.49 -10.28
CA LEU A 183 18.18 3.06 -9.83
C LEU A 183 18.16 4.60 -9.86
N PRO A 184 18.85 5.28 -8.93
CA PRO A 184 19.00 6.73 -8.98
C PRO A 184 19.67 7.18 -10.29
N GLY A 185 19.25 8.34 -10.81
CA GLY A 185 19.84 8.94 -12.02
C GLY A 185 19.25 8.45 -13.35
N PHE A 186 18.30 7.50 -13.32
CA PHE A 186 17.61 7.02 -14.51
C PHE A 186 16.19 7.59 -14.60
N LYS A 187 15.77 7.93 -15.81
CA LYS A 187 14.37 8.10 -16.16
C LYS A 187 13.89 6.77 -16.76
N ILE A 188 12.80 6.22 -16.20
CA ILE A 188 12.15 5.05 -16.77
C ILE A 188 10.71 5.38 -17.14
N GLU A 189 10.20 4.73 -18.18
CA GLU A 189 8.81 4.82 -18.61
C GLU A 189 8.21 3.43 -18.55
N ILE A 190 7.10 3.29 -17.83
CA ILE A 190 6.42 2.00 -17.63
C ILE A 190 5.08 2.06 -18.36
N ALA A 191 4.95 1.28 -19.43
CA ALA A 191 3.68 1.08 -20.12
C ALA A 191 2.89 -0.03 -19.41
N ILE A 192 1.65 0.27 -19.00
CA ILE A 192 0.75 -0.68 -18.33
C ILE A 192 -0.36 -1.07 -19.30
N SER A 193 -0.52 -2.37 -19.55
CA SER A 193 -1.61 -2.92 -20.37
C SER A 193 -2.44 -3.88 -19.51
N PRO A 194 -3.55 -3.43 -18.92
CA PRO A 194 -4.36 -4.27 -18.04
C PRO A 194 -5.14 -5.31 -18.84
N LEU A 195 -5.23 -6.54 -18.28
CA LEU A 195 -6.11 -7.60 -18.78
C LEU A 195 -7.29 -7.75 -17.82
N ILE A 196 -8.46 -7.28 -18.24
CA ILE A 196 -9.70 -7.35 -17.44
C ILE A 196 -10.53 -8.54 -17.92
N LYS A 197 -10.98 -9.37 -16.98
CA LYS A 197 -11.85 -10.52 -17.24
C LYS A 197 -13.03 -10.50 -16.29
N ASP A 198 -14.19 -10.18 -16.82
CA ASP A 198 -15.42 -10.10 -16.03
C ASP A 198 -16.25 -11.38 -16.15
N ALA A 199 -16.88 -11.75 -15.05
CA ALA A 199 -17.90 -12.79 -15.05
C ALA A 199 -19.16 -12.25 -15.73
N ARG A 200 -19.87 -13.12 -16.47
CA ARG A 200 -21.22 -12.80 -16.93
C ARG A 200 -22.14 -12.64 -15.73
N THR A 201 -23.03 -11.66 -15.77
CA THR A 201 -24.03 -11.41 -14.72
C THR A 201 -24.94 -12.60 -14.46
N SER A 202 -25.13 -13.50 -15.44
CA SER A 202 -25.90 -14.72 -15.25
C SER A 202 -25.26 -15.68 -14.23
N LEU A 203 -23.93 -15.70 -14.11
CA LEU A 203 -23.22 -16.60 -13.18
C LEU A 203 -23.54 -16.32 -11.70
N THR A 204 -23.89 -15.07 -11.33
CA THR A 204 -24.24 -14.72 -9.95
C THR A 204 -25.60 -15.28 -9.52
N HIS A 205 -26.47 -15.61 -10.46
CA HIS A 205 -27.83 -16.09 -10.20
C HIS A 205 -28.03 -17.56 -10.57
N ASP A 206 -27.40 -18.01 -11.66
CA ASP A 206 -27.66 -19.32 -12.26
C ASP A 206 -26.79 -20.45 -11.69
N THR A 207 -25.72 -20.10 -10.95
CA THR A 207 -24.77 -21.08 -10.41
C THR A 207 -24.46 -20.79 -8.95
N THR A 208 -24.19 -21.83 -8.17
CA THR A 208 -23.75 -21.68 -6.78
C THR A 208 -22.24 -21.56 -6.71
N ALA A 209 -21.70 -20.90 -5.67
CA ALA A 209 -20.27 -20.90 -5.39
C ALA A 209 -19.65 -22.31 -5.38
N ALA A 210 -20.37 -23.31 -4.87
CA ALA A 210 -19.91 -24.70 -4.81
C ALA A 210 -19.76 -25.35 -6.21
N SER A 211 -20.60 -25.01 -7.18
CA SER A 211 -20.49 -25.55 -8.54
C SER A 211 -19.40 -24.88 -9.36
N ARG A 212 -19.07 -23.61 -9.06
CA ARG A 212 -18.09 -22.80 -9.81
C ARG A 212 -16.71 -22.70 -9.16
N TRP A 213 -16.58 -23.15 -7.91
CA TRP A 213 -15.32 -23.27 -7.15
C TRP A 213 -14.59 -21.93 -6.96
N CYS A 214 -15.33 -20.82 -7.05
CA CYS A 214 -14.87 -19.47 -6.77
C CYS A 214 -16.01 -18.67 -6.11
N HIS A 215 -15.66 -17.56 -5.45
CA HIS A 215 -16.60 -16.73 -4.69
C HIS A 215 -16.66 -15.31 -5.24
N PHE A 216 -17.87 -14.75 -5.27
CA PHE A 216 -18.10 -13.31 -5.41
C PHE A 216 -17.96 -12.64 -4.04
N SER A 217 -17.72 -11.34 -4.04
CA SER A 217 -17.51 -10.51 -2.85
C SER A 217 -18.69 -10.56 -1.88
N ASN A 218 -19.91 -10.72 -2.39
CA ASN A 218 -21.11 -10.88 -1.58
C ASN A 218 -21.34 -12.31 -1.04
N GLU A 219 -20.76 -13.33 -1.69
CA GLU A 219 -20.91 -14.74 -1.29
C GLU A 219 -19.99 -15.12 -0.13
N ARG A 220 -18.82 -14.48 -0.03
CA ARG A 220 -17.83 -14.77 1.02
C ARG A 220 -17.34 -13.50 1.70
N LYS A 221 -17.82 -13.29 2.92
CA LYS A 221 -17.32 -12.22 3.80
C LYS A 221 -16.03 -12.65 4.48
N LEU A 222 -14.98 -11.83 4.32
CA LEU A 222 -13.72 -12.01 5.02
C LEU A 222 -13.78 -11.32 6.40
N LYS A 223 -12.94 -11.75 7.34
CA LYS A 223 -12.86 -11.11 8.67
C LYS A 223 -12.14 -9.78 8.59
N LEU A 224 -10.98 -9.75 7.93
CA LEU A 224 -10.08 -8.60 7.90
C LEU A 224 -10.41 -7.62 6.76
N TYR A 225 -10.68 -8.13 5.56
CA TYR A 225 -10.89 -7.34 4.34
C TYR A 225 -12.37 -7.18 3.99
N LYS A 226 -12.72 -6.04 3.39
CA LYS A 226 -14.09 -5.74 2.92
C LYS A 226 -14.46 -6.49 1.64
N SER A 227 -13.49 -6.66 0.74
CA SER A 227 -13.69 -7.29 -0.57
C SER A 227 -12.96 -8.62 -0.63
N TYR A 228 -13.62 -9.62 -1.22
CA TYR A 228 -13.02 -10.93 -1.44
C TYR A 228 -12.08 -10.89 -2.64
N THR A 229 -10.82 -11.25 -2.42
CA THR A 229 -9.88 -11.68 -3.46
C THR A 229 -9.17 -12.93 -2.96
N LEU A 230 -8.55 -13.70 -3.85
CA LEU A 230 -7.79 -14.88 -3.43
C LEU A 230 -6.68 -14.47 -2.46
N LEU A 231 -5.96 -13.39 -2.77
CA LEU A 231 -4.88 -12.86 -1.94
C LEU A 231 -5.38 -12.45 -0.55
N ASN A 232 -6.47 -11.67 -0.49
CA ASN A 232 -7.08 -11.26 0.78
C ASN A 232 -7.63 -12.42 1.61
N CYS A 233 -7.95 -13.56 0.99
CA CYS A 233 -8.43 -14.75 1.68
C CYS A 233 -7.29 -15.61 2.24
N LEU A 234 -6.10 -15.56 1.63
CA LEU A 234 -4.92 -16.30 2.07
C LEU A 234 -4.14 -15.59 3.19
N MET A 235 -4.41 -14.30 3.38
CA MET A 235 -3.91 -13.49 4.51
C MET A 235 -4.81 -13.59 5.74
#